data_AF-A0A6F9ASQ2-F1
#
_entry.id   AF-A0A6F9ASQ2-F1
#
_cell.length_a   1.000
_cell.length_b   1.000
_cell.length_c   1.000
_cell.angle_alpha   90.00
_cell.angle_beta   90.00
_cell.angle_gamma   90.00
#
_symmetry.space_group_name_H-M   'P 1'
#
loop_
_entity.id
_entity.type
_entity.pdbx_description
1 polymer ?
#
loop_
_entity_poly.entity_id
_entity_poly.type
_entity_poly.pdbx_seq_one_letter_code
_entity_poly.pdbx_strand_id
1 'polypeptide(L)'
;CKVGFYRAVSTDGACSKCPPHSHSEKVGATVCDCNPGYYRSETDPASMPCTQPPSAPQQLISEVNETSVFLEWSAPLRLGGRTDISYSVDCLLCHGPESYPGSQTGNQTQIGSTSGSQLGEADSLWGPEAPLGAQLCLPCGPDVLFSPQQSGLRATRVCVSELQAHTRYTFTICARNGVSQDHTAGARQSVSVTLTTNQA
;
A
#
# COMPACT_ATOMS: atom_id res chain seq x y z
N CYS A 1 17.24 -36.66 10.24
CA CYS A 1 16.96 -35.72 11.35
C CYS A 1 15.64 -36.09 11.99
N LYS A 2 15.56 -36.11 13.32
CA LYS A 2 14.30 -36.40 14.03
C LYS A 2 13.32 -35.22 13.90
N VAL A 3 12.05 -35.44 14.25
CA VAL A 3 11.03 -34.39 14.30
C VAL A 3 11.54 -33.18 15.11
N GLY A 4 11.30 -31.98 14.60
CA GLY A 4 11.82 -30.72 15.16
C GLY A 4 13.27 -30.39 14.79
N PHE A 5 13.91 -31.16 13.90
CA PHE A 5 15.26 -30.93 13.41
C PHE A 5 15.33 -30.96 11.88
N TYR A 6 16.22 -30.15 11.30
CA TYR A 6 16.43 -30.05 9.86
C TYR A 6 17.92 -30.18 9.48
N ARG A 7 18.18 -30.33 8.17
CA ARG A 7 19.53 -30.31 7.58
C ARG A 7 19.50 -29.76 6.15
N ALA A 8 19.96 -28.52 5.98
CA ALA A 8 19.87 -27.77 4.71
C ALA A 8 20.74 -28.31 3.56
N VAL A 9 21.95 -28.81 3.86
CA VAL A 9 22.88 -29.39 2.87
C VAL A 9 23.59 -30.60 3.50
N SER A 10 23.80 -31.65 2.70
CA SER A 10 24.30 -32.97 3.11
C SER A 10 25.82 -33.07 3.29
N THR A 11 26.55 -31.95 3.38
CA THR A 11 28.03 -31.93 3.45
C THR A 11 28.52 -31.84 4.90
N ASP A 12 28.34 -32.91 5.68
CA ASP A 12 28.92 -33.12 7.03
C ASP A 12 28.29 -32.43 8.26
N GLY A 13 27.07 -31.90 8.15
CA GLY A 13 26.35 -31.35 9.30
C GLY A 13 25.47 -32.35 10.05
N ALA A 14 25.66 -32.48 11.37
CA ALA A 14 24.66 -33.06 12.27
C ALA A 14 23.33 -32.29 12.18
N CYS A 15 22.23 -32.97 12.53
CA CYS A 15 20.90 -32.37 12.48
C CYS A 15 20.79 -31.17 13.45
N SER A 16 20.31 -30.03 12.93
CA SER A 16 20.12 -28.81 13.71
C SER A 16 18.67 -28.67 14.15
N LYS A 17 18.42 -28.11 15.34
CA LYS A 17 17.05 -27.84 15.81
C LYS A 17 16.41 -26.77 14.93
N CYS A 18 15.10 -26.87 14.67
CA CYS A 18 14.38 -25.83 13.97
C CYS A 18 14.55 -24.46 14.63
N PRO A 19 14.81 -23.40 13.84
CA PRO A 19 14.96 -22.05 14.37
C PRO A 19 13.62 -21.49 14.89
N PRO A 20 13.64 -20.38 15.64
CA PRO A 20 12.43 -19.74 16.16
C PRO A 20 11.34 -19.53 15.10
N HIS A 21 10.09 -19.67 15.52
CA HIS A 21 8.89 -19.53 14.68
C HIS A 21 8.83 -20.50 13.49
N SER A 22 9.53 -21.63 13.59
CA SER A 22 9.48 -22.71 12.63
C SER A 22 9.36 -24.07 13.31
N HIS A 23 8.85 -25.05 12.60
CA HIS A 23 8.68 -26.42 13.06
C HIS A 23 8.94 -27.41 11.92
N SER A 24 9.11 -28.68 12.27
CA SER A 24 9.26 -29.75 11.30
C SER A 24 8.59 -31.00 11.84
N GLU A 25 7.52 -31.43 11.18
CA GLU A 25 6.77 -32.63 11.54
C GLU A 25 7.34 -33.90 10.90
N LYS A 26 8.19 -33.73 9.88
CA LYS A 26 8.73 -34.82 9.06
C LYS A 26 10.14 -35.19 9.49
N VAL A 27 10.42 -36.50 9.54
CA VAL A 27 11.78 -37.00 9.71
C VAL A 27 12.58 -36.72 8.44
N GLY A 28 13.80 -36.21 8.59
CA GLY A 28 14.70 -35.93 7.46
C GLY A 28 14.43 -34.62 6.72
N ALA A 29 13.72 -33.68 7.34
CA ALA A 29 13.46 -32.37 6.75
C ALA A 29 14.76 -31.64 6.38
N THR A 30 14.78 -31.03 5.18
CA THR A 30 15.87 -30.18 4.72
C THR A 30 15.69 -28.72 5.13
N VAL A 31 14.45 -28.33 5.42
CA VAL A 31 14.03 -27.00 5.88
C VAL A 31 12.89 -27.15 6.89
N CYS A 32 12.75 -26.21 7.84
CA CYS A 32 11.62 -26.16 8.75
C CYS A 32 10.52 -25.26 8.19
N ASP A 33 9.27 -25.72 8.30
CA ASP A 33 8.07 -25.00 7.91
C ASP A 33 7.81 -23.85 8.91
N CYS A 34 7.34 -22.70 8.43
CA CYS A 34 7.06 -21.57 9.29
C CYS A 34 5.73 -21.72 10.04
N ASN A 35 5.69 -21.18 11.26
CA ASN A 35 4.45 -21.07 12.01
C ASN A 35 3.49 -20.06 11.33
N PRO A 36 2.16 -20.20 11.48
CA PRO A 36 1.20 -19.25 10.91
C PRO A 36 1.51 -17.80 11.28
N GLY A 37 1.50 -16.91 10.28
CA GLY A 37 1.83 -15.50 10.44
C GLY A 37 3.33 -15.17 10.47
N TYR A 38 4.19 -16.18 10.27
CA TYR A 38 5.63 -16.02 10.09
C TYR A 38 6.05 -16.58 8.74
N TYR A 39 7.10 -15.97 8.18
CA TYR A 39 7.50 -16.18 6.80
C TYR A 39 9.01 -16.09 6.67
N ARG A 40 9.51 -16.54 5.52
CA ARG A 40 10.93 -16.44 5.14
C ARG A 40 11.01 -15.86 3.75
N SER A 41 12.01 -15.03 3.51
CA SER A 41 12.34 -14.58 2.17
C SER A 41 12.97 -15.73 1.39
N GLU A 42 12.85 -15.72 0.07
CA GLU A 42 13.50 -16.71 -0.81
C GLU A 42 15.03 -16.68 -0.70
N THR A 43 15.59 -15.52 -0.34
CA THR A 43 17.02 -15.31 -0.14
C THR A 43 17.51 -15.68 1.27
N ASP A 44 16.61 -16.00 2.20
CA ASP A 44 16.97 -16.32 3.58
C ASP A 44 17.52 -17.76 3.70
N PRO A 45 18.70 -17.98 4.33
CA PRO A 45 19.23 -19.33 4.50
C PRO A 45 18.38 -20.12 5.50
N ALA A 46 18.22 -21.44 5.33
CA ALA A 46 17.35 -22.32 6.14
C ALA A 46 17.58 -22.26 7.68
N SER A 47 18.73 -21.78 8.13
CA SER A 47 19.06 -21.54 9.54
C SER A 47 18.45 -20.28 10.15
N MET A 48 18.06 -19.30 9.34
CA MET A 48 17.42 -18.08 9.81
C MET A 48 16.03 -18.38 10.40
N PRO A 49 15.58 -17.71 11.47
CA PRO A 49 14.21 -17.86 11.96
C PRO A 49 13.17 -17.36 10.95
N CYS A 50 11.95 -17.90 11.04
CA CYS A 50 10.83 -17.27 10.36
C CYS A 50 10.50 -15.95 11.08
N THR A 51 10.15 -14.93 10.30
CA THR A 51 9.98 -13.53 10.74
C THR A 51 8.64 -13.00 10.26
N GLN A 52 8.27 -11.79 10.67
CA GLN A 52 6.98 -11.19 10.33
C GLN A 52 7.14 -9.88 9.55
N PRO A 53 6.13 -9.43 8.80
CA PRO A 53 6.08 -8.07 8.30
C PRO A 53 6.13 -7.03 9.45
N PRO A 54 6.66 -5.83 9.22
CA PRO A 54 6.68 -4.79 10.23
C PRO A 54 5.26 -4.24 10.49
N SER A 55 5.03 -3.61 11.64
CA SER A 55 3.81 -2.84 11.88
C SER A 55 3.80 -1.52 11.09
N ALA A 56 2.72 -0.74 11.22
CA ALA A 56 2.65 0.56 10.55
C ALA A 56 3.74 1.51 11.10
N PRO A 57 4.26 2.43 10.27
CA PRO A 57 5.05 3.55 10.76
C PRO A 57 4.27 4.36 11.81
N GLN A 58 5.00 5.08 12.66
CA GLN A 58 4.40 5.88 13.73
C GLN A 58 4.59 7.38 13.47
N GLN A 59 3.81 8.20 14.17
CA GLN A 59 3.99 9.67 14.23
C GLN A 59 4.20 10.34 12.86
N LEU A 60 3.32 10.08 11.90
CA LEU A 60 3.37 10.76 10.61
C LEU A 60 3.05 12.25 10.79
N ILE A 61 3.98 13.10 10.37
CA ILE A 61 3.90 14.56 10.35
C ILE A 61 3.96 14.99 8.89
N SER A 62 3.14 15.99 8.53
CA SER A 62 3.11 16.59 7.20
C SER A 62 3.21 18.10 7.29
N GLU A 63 4.10 18.68 6.50
CA GLU A 63 4.27 20.12 6.35
C GLU A 63 4.07 20.50 4.89
N VAL A 64 3.17 21.45 4.63
CA VAL A 64 2.85 21.92 3.27
C VAL A 64 3.60 23.23 3.02
N ASN A 65 4.34 23.28 1.92
CA ASN A 65 5.04 24.47 1.44
C ASN A 65 4.63 24.72 -0.02
N GLU A 66 3.69 25.63 -0.25
CA GLU A 66 3.12 25.93 -1.57
C GLU A 66 2.53 24.67 -2.26
N THR A 67 3.17 24.20 -3.33
CA THR A 67 2.87 22.98 -4.11
C THR A 67 3.71 21.77 -3.71
N SER A 68 4.45 21.88 -2.60
CA SER A 68 5.29 20.81 -2.06
C SER A 68 4.83 20.37 -0.67
N VAL A 69 5.08 19.12 -0.34
CA VAL A 69 4.73 18.49 0.94
C VAL A 69 5.95 17.76 1.47
N PHE A 70 6.37 18.13 2.67
CA PHE A 70 7.37 17.40 3.44
C PHE A 70 6.66 16.42 4.37
N LEU A 71 6.98 15.13 4.25
CA LEU A 71 6.46 14.08 5.12
C LEU A 71 7.60 13.51 5.95
N GLU A 72 7.39 13.41 7.26
CA GLU A 72 8.30 12.79 8.21
C GLU A 72 7.54 11.82 9.11
N TRP A 73 8.13 10.66 9.40
CA TRP A 73 7.53 9.65 10.26
C TRP A 73 8.57 9.02 11.18
N SER A 74 8.12 8.19 12.11
CA SER A 74 8.99 7.34 12.93
C SER A 74 8.84 5.85 12.58
N ALA A 75 9.84 5.09 12.97
CA ALA A 75 9.90 3.65 12.68
C ALA A 75 8.71 2.90 13.31
N PRO A 76 8.31 1.76 12.72
CA PRO A 76 7.29 0.91 13.32
C PRO A 76 7.65 0.40 14.71
N LEU A 77 6.65 0.26 15.58
CA LEU A 77 6.83 -0.32 16.91
C LEU A 77 7.36 -1.76 16.87
N ARG A 78 6.96 -2.53 15.86
CA ARG A 78 7.38 -3.93 15.67
C ARG A 78 7.99 -4.09 14.29
N LEU A 79 9.25 -4.48 14.23
CA LEU A 79 9.98 -4.73 12.98
C LEU A 79 9.82 -6.17 12.47
N GLY A 80 9.17 -7.04 13.25
CA GLY A 80 8.95 -8.44 12.88
C GLY A 80 10.23 -9.29 12.90
N GLY A 81 11.25 -8.87 13.65
CA GLY A 81 12.50 -9.61 13.84
C GLY A 81 13.54 -9.41 12.75
N ARG A 82 13.37 -8.40 11.88
CA ARG A 82 14.35 -8.06 10.86
C ARG A 82 14.76 -6.59 10.85
N THR A 83 15.86 -6.31 10.16
CA THR A 83 16.52 -5.00 10.07
C THR A 83 16.53 -4.45 8.64
N ASP A 84 16.06 -5.22 7.66
CA ASP A 84 15.92 -4.87 6.24
C ASP A 84 14.65 -4.04 5.98
N ILE A 85 14.28 -3.17 6.92
CA ILE A 85 13.10 -2.32 6.79
C ILE A 85 13.31 -1.24 5.72
N SER A 86 12.30 -1.04 4.91
CA SER A 86 12.21 0.03 3.91
C SER A 86 10.80 0.59 3.85
N TYR A 87 10.66 1.81 3.35
CA TYR A 87 9.38 2.50 3.22
C TYR A 87 9.03 2.79 1.77
N SER A 88 7.74 2.91 1.50
CA SER A 88 7.21 3.41 0.24
C SER A 88 6.06 4.38 0.49
N VAL A 89 5.89 5.33 -0.43
CA VAL A 89 4.88 6.39 -0.34
C VAL A 89 3.93 6.26 -1.52
N ASP A 90 2.67 5.95 -1.21
CA ASP A 90 1.59 5.96 -2.19
C ASP A 90 0.93 7.35 -2.16
N CYS A 91 0.68 7.92 -3.34
CA CYS A 91 0.07 9.25 -3.51
C CYS A 91 -1.24 9.09 -4.27
N LEU A 92 -2.31 9.62 -3.67
CA LEU A 92 -3.64 9.68 -4.28
C LEU A 92 -4.12 11.12 -4.35
N LEU A 93 -4.61 11.52 -5.52
CA LEU A 93 -5.31 12.76 -5.76
C LEU A 93 -6.81 12.52 -5.68
N CYS A 94 -7.50 13.20 -4.77
CA CYS A 94 -8.92 12.99 -4.55
C CYS A 94 -9.73 14.22 -4.99
N HIS A 95 -10.60 14.07 -6.00
CA HIS A 95 -11.50 15.13 -6.46
C HIS A 95 -12.78 15.17 -5.62
N GLY A 96 -13.12 16.35 -5.10
CA GLY A 96 -14.43 16.59 -4.47
C GLY A 96 -15.57 16.59 -5.49
N PRO A 97 -16.84 16.48 -5.06
CA PRO A 97 -18.00 16.43 -5.94
C PRO A 97 -18.26 17.69 -6.78
N GLU A 98 -17.39 18.71 -6.74
CA GLU A 98 -17.63 20.02 -7.35
C GLU A 98 -16.90 20.26 -8.70
N SER A 99 -16.10 19.30 -9.17
CA SER A 99 -15.31 19.47 -10.40
C SER A 99 -15.88 18.76 -11.63
N TYR A 100 -17.17 18.42 -11.66
CA TYR A 100 -17.84 17.96 -12.88
C TYR A 100 -18.31 19.16 -13.71
N PRO A 101 -17.79 19.36 -14.95
CA PRO A 101 -18.39 20.28 -15.91
C PRO A 101 -19.68 19.62 -16.42
N GLY A 102 -20.79 19.85 -15.70
CA GLY A 102 -22.09 19.25 -16.02
C GLY A 102 -23.25 19.72 -15.14
N SER A 103 -22.99 20.34 -13.99
CA SER A 103 -24.05 20.94 -13.17
C SER A 103 -24.41 22.36 -13.63
N GLN A 104 -24.79 22.52 -14.89
CA GLN A 104 -25.59 23.68 -15.31
C GLN A 104 -27.02 23.21 -15.49
N THR A 105 -27.77 23.12 -14.40
CA THR A 105 -29.23 23.23 -14.48
C THR A 105 -29.57 24.69 -14.74
N GLY A 106 -29.55 25.06 -16.03
CA GLY A 106 -30.23 26.25 -16.53
C GLY A 106 -31.73 26.15 -16.26
N ASN A 107 -32.31 27.27 -15.85
CA ASN A 107 -33.70 27.45 -15.44
C ASN A 107 -34.75 26.85 -16.38
N GLN A 108 -35.83 26.38 -15.76
CA GLN A 108 -37.07 25.90 -16.37
C GLN A 108 -37.67 26.87 -17.40
N THR A 109 -38.17 26.31 -18.51
CA THR A 109 -39.47 26.71 -19.07
C THR A 109 -40.19 25.47 -19.58
N GLN A 110 -41.36 25.21 -19.00
CA GLN A 110 -42.33 24.18 -19.40
C GLN A 110 -42.94 24.52 -20.78
N ILE A 111 -43.34 23.52 -21.57
CA ILE A 111 -44.61 23.38 -22.33
C ILE A 111 -44.49 22.21 -23.34
N GLY A 112 -45.48 21.31 -23.35
CA GLY A 112 -45.95 20.67 -24.59
C GLY A 112 -45.65 19.19 -24.81
N SER A 113 -46.69 18.37 -24.65
CA SER A 113 -46.81 16.96 -25.00
C SER A 113 -46.57 16.66 -26.49
N THR A 114 -45.97 15.51 -26.83
CA THR A 114 -46.37 14.68 -28.01
C THR A 114 -45.84 13.25 -27.92
N SER A 115 -46.71 12.34 -28.36
CA SER A 115 -46.56 10.90 -28.65
C SER A 115 -45.40 10.53 -29.58
N GLY A 116 -44.86 9.31 -29.45
CA GLY A 116 -44.07 8.68 -30.52
C GLY A 116 -43.26 7.46 -30.08
N SER A 117 -43.50 6.35 -30.77
CA SER A 117 -42.88 5.03 -30.67
C SER A 117 -41.45 4.93 -31.22
N GLN A 118 -40.77 3.86 -30.79
CA GLN A 118 -39.92 2.96 -31.59
C GLN A 118 -38.42 2.84 -31.20
N LEU A 119 -37.98 1.59 -31.33
CA LEU A 119 -36.77 0.87 -30.89
C LEU A 119 -35.42 1.46 -31.33
N GLY A 120 -34.38 1.20 -30.53
CA GLY A 120 -32.97 1.30 -30.94
C GLY A 120 -32.01 0.96 -29.80
N GLU A 121 -31.23 -0.12 -29.98
CA GLU A 121 -30.23 -0.70 -29.08
C GLU A 121 -29.08 0.25 -28.68
N ALA A 122 -28.58 0.08 -27.45
CA ALA A 122 -27.16 0.30 -27.13
C ALA A 122 -26.76 -0.49 -25.87
N ASP A 123 -25.67 -1.23 -25.99
CA ASP A 123 -24.96 -2.06 -25.03
C ASP A 123 -25.17 -1.79 -23.53
N SER A 124 -25.65 -2.81 -22.83
CA SER A 124 -25.56 -2.96 -21.38
C SER A 124 -24.13 -3.29 -20.95
N LEU A 125 -23.27 -2.28 -20.90
CA LEU A 125 -21.96 -2.33 -20.23
C LEU A 125 -21.89 -1.20 -19.20
N TRP A 126 -22.44 -1.44 -18.01
CA TRP A 126 -21.98 -0.99 -16.68
C TRP A 126 -23.16 -1.09 -15.68
N GLY A 127 -23.13 -2.11 -14.81
CA GLY A 127 -24.00 -2.20 -13.64
C GLY A 127 -23.54 -1.27 -12.50
N PRO A 128 -24.30 -1.23 -11.40
CA PRO A 128 -25.11 -0.12 -10.97
C PRO A 128 -24.30 1.08 -10.46
N GLU A 129 -24.80 2.28 -10.80
CA GLU A 129 -24.69 3.55 -10.07
C GLU A 129 -23.70 3.56 -8.88
N ALA A 130 -22.47 4.01 -9.14
CA ALA A 130 -21.63 4.50 -8.06
C ALA A 130 -22.38 5.68 -7.40
N PRO A 131 -22.54 5.70 -6.07
CA PRO A 131 -23.36 6.71 -5.41
C PRO A 131 -22.79 8.09 -5.73
N LEU A 132 -23.64 8.96 -6.28
CA LEU A 132 -23.40 10.38 -6.49
C LEU A 132 -23.02 11.00 -5.14
N GLY A 133 -21.71 11.08 -4.87
CA GLY A 133 -21.15 11.37 -3.55
C GLY A 133 -19.84 10.64 -3.23
N ALA A 134 -19.41 9.68 -4.06
CA ALA A 134 -18.11 9.03 -3.91
C ALA A 134 -16.96 9.96 -4.32
N GLN A 135 -16.10 10.33 -3.37
CA GLN A 135 -14.81 10.97 -3.64
C GLN A 135 -13.99 10.06 -4.56
N LEU A 136 -13.71 10.50 -5.78
CA LEU A 136 -12.86 9.75 -6.71
C LEU A 136 -11.40 10.09 -6.43
N CYS A 137 -10.66 9.11 -5.88
CA CYS A 137 -9.23 9.20 -5.66
C CYS A 137 -8.48 8.42 -6.75
N LEU A 138 -7.58 9.09 -7.47
CA LEU A 138 -6.74 8.51 -8.52
C LEU A 138 -5.27 8.54 -8.08
N PRO A 139 -4.43 7.60 -8.53
CA PRO A 139 -2.99 7.70 -8.37
C PRO A 139 -2.47 9.05 -8.90
N CYS A 140 -1.51 9.63 -8.19
CA CYS A 140 -0.88 10.86 -8.64
C CYS A 140 -0.20 10.69 -10.00
N GLY A 141 -0.21 11.76 -10.81
CA GLY A 141 0.35 11.78 -12.15
C GLY A 141 1.89 11.68 -12.16
N PRO A 142 2.50 11.46 -13.34
CA PRO A 142 3.95 11.32 -13.49
C PRO A 142 4.73 12.61 -13.20
N ASP A 143 4.04 13.76 -13.19
CA ASP A 143 4.65 15.06 -12.91
C ASP A 143 5.03 15.22 -11.42
N VAL A 144 4.39 14.46 -10.53
CA VAL A 144 4.69 14.50 -9.09
C VAL A 144 6.05 13.88 -8.80
N LEU A 145 6.94 14.65 -8.18
CA LEU A 145 8.30 14.22 -7.90
C LEU A 145 8.48 13.83 -6.44
N PHE A 146 9.21 12.74 -6.19
CA PHE A 146 9.56 12.26 -4.85
C PHE A 146 11.06 12.33 -4.63
N SER A 147 11.48 13.13 -3.67
CA SER A 147 12.89 13.26 -3.27
C SER A 147 13.10 12.75 -1.85
N PRO A 148 14.05 11.81 -1.61
CA PRO A 148 15.04 11.30 -2.56
C PRO A 148 14.52 10.23 -3.54
N GLN A 149 13.43 9.53 -3.20
CA GLN A 149 12.78 8.51 -4.03
C GLN A 149 11.40 8.14 -3.45
N GLN A 150 10.53 7.50 -4.23
CA GLN A 150 9.18 7.11 -3.78
C GLN A 150 9.15 5.78 -3.00
N SER A 151 10.06 4.85 -3.30
CA SER A 151 10.08 3.50 -2.74
C SER A 151 11.50 3.07 -2.35
N GLY A 152 11.62 2.05 -1.49
CA GLY A 152 12.93 1.60 -0.99
C GLY A 152 13.60 2.61 -0.06
N LEU A 153 12.83 3.54 0.51
CA LEU A 153 13.33 4.55 1.43
C LEU A 153 13.85 3.89 2.70
N ARG A 154 15.09 4.20 3.08
CA ARG A 154 15.66 3.82 4.39
C ARG A 154 15.57 4.94 5.41
N ALA A 155 15.48 6.19 4.92
CA ALA A 155 15.19 7.35 5.74
C ALA A 155 13.69 7.44 6.02
N THR A 156 13.32 8.16 7.08
CA THR A 156 11.93 8.36 7.48
C THR A 156 11.39 9.73 7.09
N ARG A 157 11.85 10.23 5.94
CA ARG A 157 11.45 11.52 5.37
C ARG A 157 11.44 11.49 3.86
N VAL A 158 10.55 12.29 3.27
CA VAL A 158 10.44 12.48 1.81
C VAL A 158 9.85 13.87 1.54
N CYS A 159 10.33 14.51 0.48
CA CYS A 159 9.70 15.71 -0.07
C CYS A 159 8.95 15.30 -1.34
N VAL A 160 7.67 15.67 -1.44
CA VAL A 160 6.84 15.50 -2.61
C VAL A 160 6.58 16.87 -3.23
N SER A 161 6.94 17.09 -4.49
CA SER A 161 6.81 18.38 -5.17
C SER A 161 6.02 18.26 -6.48
N GLU A 162 5.80 19.40 -7.16
CA GLU A 162 5.03 19.50 -8.40
C GLU A 162 3.55 19.07 -8.23
N LEU A 163 2.98 19.31 -7.05
CA LEU A 163 1.56 19.05 -6.79
C LEU A 163 0.69 20.19 -7.35
N GLN A 164 -0.54 19.87 -7.74
CA GLN A 164 -1.51 20.89 -8.15
C GLN A 164 -1.93 21.72 -6.94
N ALA A 165 -1.98 23.05 -7.08
CA ALA A 165 -2.46 23.95 -6.03
C ALA A 165 -3.95 23.70 -5.70
N HIS A 166 -4.37 24.01 -4.47
CA HIS A 166 -5.76 23.87 -4.00
C HIS A 166 -6.36 22.48 -4.19
N THR A 167 -5.53 21.44 -4.25
CA THR A 167 -6.01 20.09 -4.53
C THR A 167 -5.75 19.17 -3.35
N ARG A 168 -6.71 18.30 -3.07
CA ARG A 168 -6.65 17.39 -1.93
C ARG A 168 -5.88 16.14 -2.30
N TYR A 169 -4.76 15.93 -1.61
CA TYR A 169 -3.92 14.75 -1.74
C TYR A 169 -4.00 13.89 -0.49
N THR A 170 -3.91 12.58 -0.68
CA THR A 170 -3.74 11.59 0.39
C THR A 170 -2.44 10.85 0.17
N PHE A 171 -1.54 10.94 1.15
CA PHE A 171 -0.28 10.23 1.16
C PHE A 171 -0.37 9.06 2.13
N THR A 172 0.06 7.88 1.69
CA THR A 172 0.08 6.66 2.51
C THR A 172 1.49 6.11 2.56
N ILE A 173 2.06 6.06 3.77
CA ILE A 173 3.41 5.55 4.01
C ILE A 173 3.27 4.09 4.45
N CYS A 174 3.86 3.18 3.68
CA CYS A 174 3.92 1.76 4.01
C CYS A 174 5.30 1.39 4.55
N ALA A 175 5.35 0.55 5.59
CA ALA A 175 6.57 -0.13 6.03
C ALA A 175 6.66 -1.52 5.41
N ARG A 176 7.83 -1.91 4.90
CA ARG A 176 8.08 -3.18 4.22
C ARG A 176 9.40 -3.79 4.69
N ASN A 177 9.45 -5.11 4.72
CA ASN A 177 10.70 -5.88 4.81
C ASN A 177 10.66 -7.02 3.74
N GLY A 178 11.75 -7.73 3.47
CA GLY A 178 11.83 -8.96 2.65
C GLY A 178 10.85 -10.14 2.88
N VAL A 179 9.88 -10.07 3.81
CA VAL A 179 8.74 -11.03 3.93
C VAL A 179 7.39 -10.35 3.73
N SER A 180 7.42 -9.10 3.29
CA SER A 180 6.22 -8.34 2.97
C SER A 180 5.85 -8.45 1.48
N GLN A 181 6.55 -9.29 0.69
CA GLN A 181 6.39 -9.37 -0.77
C GLN A 181 5.13 -10.13 -1.21
N ASP A 182 4.68 -11.15 -0.47
CA ASP A 182 3.64 -12.09 -0.92
C ASP A 182 2.30 -12.00 -0.17
N HIS A 183 1.99 -10.87 0.46
CA HIS A 183 0.77 -10.75 1.24
C HIS A 183 -0.24 -9.77 0.64
N THR A 184 -1.15 -10.34 -0.15
CA THR A 184 -2.54 -9.85 -0.35
C THR A 184 -3.42 -10.07 0.90
N ALA A 185 -2.99 -10.93 1.84
CA ALA A 185 -3.77 -11.32 3.03
C ALA A 185 -3.35 -10.64 4.36
N GLY A 186 -2.33 -9.78 4.33
CA GLY A 186 -1.97 -8.91 5.45
C GLY A 186 -2.27 -7.49 5.06
N ALA A 187 -3.18 -6.81 5.78
CA ALA A 187 -3.42 -5.38 5.60
C ALA A 187 -2.07 -4.66 5.55
N ARG A 188 -1.77 -4.00 4.41
CA ARG A 188 -0.52 -3.23 4.25
C ARG A 188 -0.40 -2.30 5.46
N GLN A 189 0.63 -2.54 6.24
CA GLN A 189 0.84 -1.81 7.49
C GLN A 189 1.30 -0.41 7.13
N SER A 190 0.35 0.52 7.24
CA SER A 190 0.47 1.85 6.68
C SER A 190 -0.16 2.91 7.57
N VAL A 191 0.32 4.14 7.41
CA VAL A 191 -0.23 5.35 8.02
C VAL A 191 -0.47 6.34 6.90
N SER A 192 -1.58 7.07 6.95
CA SER A 192 -1.95 8.03 5.93
C SER A 192 -2.22 9.42 6.50
N VAL A 193 -2.06 10.41 5.63
CA VAL A 193 -2.44 11.80 5.89
C VAL A 193 -3.13 12.35 4.67
N THR A 194 -4.18 13.14 4.89
CA THR A 194 -4.89 13.86 3.84
C THR A 194 -4.74 15.35 4.08
N LEU A 195 -4.31 16.07 3.05
CA LEU A 195 -4.04 17.50 3.11
C LEU A 195 -4.41 18.18 1.79
N THR A 196 -4.53 19.50 1.82
CA THR A 196 -4.77 20.32 0.64
C THR A 196 -3.55 21.20 0.43
N THR A 197 -3.04 21.25 -0.80
CA THR A 197 -1.94 22.13 -1.21
C THR A 197 -2.42 23.59 -1.29
N ASN A 198 -1.52 24.54 -1.04
CA ASN A 198 -1.86 25.96 -1.05
C ASN A 198 -1.64 26.57 -2.46
N GLN A 199 -1.94 27.87 -2.61
CA GLN A 199 -1.60 28.62 -3.81
C GLN A 199 -0.07 28.83 -3.90
N ALA A 200 0.46 28.77 -5.13
CA ALA A 200 1.82 29.20 -5.46
C ALA A 200 1.90 30.72 -5.63
#